data_AF-A0A7J7DQQ2-F1
#
_entry.id   AF-A0A7J7DQQ2-F1
#
_cell.length_a   1.000
_cell.length_b   1.000
_cell.length_c   1.000
_cell.angle_alpha   90.00
_cell.angle_beta   90.00
_cell.angle_gamma   90.00
#
_symmetry.space_group_name_H-M   'P 1'
#
loop_
_entity.id
_entity.type
_entity.pdbx_description
1 polymer ?
#
loop_
_entity_poly.entity_id
_entity_poly.type
_entity_poly.pdbx_seq_one_letter_code
_entity_poly.pdbx_strand_id
1 'polypeptide(L)'
;MNPIHFHAAPPPSWFPTLPPDPPTSSSYWGSKNMQDQLTELQDSLRLAQAMQKELEMLKMIKCAKESGVDTKSCMTDPKVGGYFKYLEERKINLECQESLSMKAAFSMMAKLRAELEPFKSILDERSPWEEKSVVARLANKMHKSKRNKLWNKRKRKCIAESFAKERENFDEADRKADAWRAREIAKDIAKSKVEKMKQIGKLKAMEERRKLESELELVLIVEKLQELQSIRINKLKKQGHFLPEEDDKFLERVRAAVEEEEEQQATADTEAAQEDVATAEVSGKNVEDCEPVSNDINSDNDDGGTEEHAEDNKISSSGSGKEVQEKLCIGQVYGGAHDSIQNLPMEFYHYYHGSNNDMGTLIEVRRTWDAYVRPGGSRIPGHWVQPPPPADEIWASYLVEPK
;
A
#
# COMPACT_ATOMS: atom_id res chain seq x y z
N MET A 1 78.61 -43.68 -48.84
CA MET A 1 77.28 -44.32 -48.73
C MET A 1 77.05 -44.64 -47.27
N ASN A 2 76.34 -43.76 -46.54
CA ASN A 2 75.94 -44.00 -45.16
C ASN A 2 74.49 -44.49 -45.14
N PRO A 3 74.14 -45.51 -44.34
CA PRO A 3 72.76 -45.99 -44.23
C PRO A 3 71.97 -45.05 -43.31
N ILE A 4 70.82 -44.57 -43.80
CA ILE A 4 69.86 -43.82 -43.00
C ILE A 4 69.02 -44.83 -42.20
N HIS A 5 68.98 -44.60 -40.90
CA HIS A 5 68.24 -45.38 -39.92
C HIS A 5 66.92 -44.68 -39.55
N PHE A 6 65.83 -45.47 -39.53
CA PHE A 6 64.53 -45.28 -38.84
C PHE A 6 63.60 -44.16 -39.36
N HIS A 7 62.27 -44.29 -39.32
CA HIS A 7 61.39 -45.02 -38.39
C HIS A 7 60.20 -45.70 -39.09
N ALA A 8 59.82 -46.89 -38.60
CA ALA A 8 58.53 -47.50 -38.91
C ALA A 8 57.39 -46.65 -38.33
N ALA A 9 56.40 -46.34 -39.16
CA ALA A 9 55.17 -45.67 -38.72
C ALA A 9 54.42 -46.52 -37.69
N PRO A 10 53.77 -45.91 -36.68
CA PRO A 10 52.91 -46.65 -35.75
C PRO A 10 51.75 -47.29 -36.54
N PRO A 11 51.35 -48.53 -36.21
CA PRO A 11 50.24 -49.18 -36.90
C PRO A 11 48.94 -48.39 -36.68
N PRO A 12 48.03 -48.36 -37.67
CA PRO A 12 46.77 -47.65 -37.57
C PRO A 12 45.91 -48.23 -36.43
N SER A 13 45.37 -47.35 -35.59
CA SER A 13 44.54 -47.65 -34.43
C SER A 13 43.15 -48.15 -34.85
N TRP A 14 43.06 -49.38 -35.39
CA TRP A 14 41.80 -50.01 -35.81
C TRP A 14 41.42 -51.19 -34.91
N PHE A 15 41.61 -51.04 -33.60
CA PHE A 15 40.88 -51.84 -32.63
C PHE A 15 39.79 -50.96 -32.02
N PRO A 16 38.49 -51.28 -32.18
CA PRO A 16 37.49 -50.81 -31.27
C PRO A 16 37.82 -51.44 -29.90
N THR A 17 38.50 -50.69 -29.04
CA THR A 17 38.45 -50.98 -27.60
C THR A 17 37.00 -50.84 -27.23
N LEU A 18 36.33 -51.98 -27.02
CA LEU A 18 35.01 -52.01 -26.41
C LEU A 18 35.08 -51.12 -25.15
N PRO A 19 34.15 -50.16 -24.98
CA PRO A 19 34.03 -49.47 -23.71
C PRO A 19 33.90 -50.52 -22.60
N PRO A 20 34.57 -50.37 -21.45
CA PRO A 20 34.11 -51.09 -20.27
C PRO A 20 32.64 -50.74 -20.10
N ASP A 21 31.82 -51.75 -19.83
CA ASP A 21 30.35 -51.72 -19.82
C ASP A 21 29.75 -50.32 -19.63
N PRO A 22 28.82 -49.87 -20.50
CA PRO A 22 28.16 -48.59 -20.29
C PRO A 22 27.58 -48.60 -18.87
N PRO A 23 27.83 -47.55 -18.06
CA PRO A 23 27.38 -47.57 -16.69
C PRO A 23 25.86 -47.70 -16.71
N THR A 24 25.33 -48.68 -15.99
CA THR A 24 23.90 -48.92 -15.74
C THR A 24 23.21 -47.74 -15.04
N SER A 25 23.84 -46.57 -14.94
CA SER A 25 23.53 -45.52 -13.98
C SER A 25 22.67 -44.38 -14.53
N SER A 26 22.61 -44.10 -15.83
CA SER A 26 21.83 -42.93 -16.30
C SER A 26 20.32 -43.07 -16.09
N SER A 27 19.77 -44.29 -16.18
CA SER A 27 18.34 -44.53 -15.96
C SER A 27 17.99 -44.64 -14.47
N TYR A 28 18.90 -45.16 -13.66
CA TYR A 28 18.71 -45.30 -12.21
C TYR A 28 18.59 -43.93 -11.52
N TRP A 29 19.45 -42.97 -11.89
CA TRP A 29 19.45 -41.61 -11.32
C TRP A 29 18.36 -40.67 -11.88
N GLY A 30 17.39 -41.19 -12.64
CA GLY A 30 16.24 -40.41 -13.11
C GLY A 30 15.40 -39.89 -11.95
N SER A 31 14.90 -38.64 -12.01
CA SER A 31 14.26 -37.97 -10.85
C SER A 31 13.08 -38.73 -10.27
N LYS A 32 12.25 -39.35 -11.12
CA LYS A 32 11.09 -40.13 -10.69
C LYS A 32 11.51 -41.46 -10.07
N ASN A 33 12.41 -42.19 -10.73
CA ASN A 33 12.96 -43.44 -10.21
C ASN A 33 13.68 -43.24 -8.86
N MET A 34 14.47 -42.18 -8.73
CA MET A 34 15.11 -41.79 -7.48
C MET A 34 14.12 -41.48 -6.36
N GLN A 35 13.01 -40.80 -6.69
CA GLN A 35 11.97 -40.50 -5.72
C GLN A 35 11.26 -41.77 -5.26
N ASP A 36 10.94 -42.68 -6.19
CA ASP A 36 10.29 -43.95 -5.89
C ASP A 36 11.21 -44.85 -5.03
N GLN A 37 12.49 -44.96 -5.40
CA GLN A 37 13.50 -45.71 -4.63
C GLN A 37 13.73 -45.14 -3.22
N LEU A 38 13.78 -43.81 -3.07
CA LEU A 38 13.90 -43.18 -1.74
C LEU A 38 12.64 -43.38 -0.88
N THR A 39 11.46 -43.42 -1.52
CA THR A 39 10.20 -43.69 -0.83
C THR A 39 10.16 -45.15 -0.35
N GLU A 40 10.55 -46.09 -1.22
CA GLU A 40 10.65 -47.50 -0.86
C GLU A 40 11.66 -47.74 0.27
N LEU A 41 12.83 -47.10 0.21
CA LEU A 41 13.82 -47.15 1.29
C LEU A 41 13.28 -46.59 2.61
N GLN A 42 12.49 -45.51 2.55
CA GLN A 42 11.85 -44.94 3.73
C GLN A 42 10.84 -45.91 4.36
N ASP A 43 10.05 -46.60 3.55
CA ASP A 43 9.07 -47.57 4.02
C ASP A 43 9.74 -48.85 4.55
N SER A 44 10.79 -49.32 3.87
CA SER A 44 11.66 -50.41 4.36
C SER A 44 12.27 -50.08 5.72
N LEU A 45 12.72 -48.83 5.95
CA LEU A 45 13.23 -48.37 7.24
C LEU A 45 12.16 -48.32 8.33
N ARG A 46 10.95 -47.82 8.01
CA ARG A 46 9.82 -47.82 8.96
C ARG A 46 9.46 -49.24 9.38
N LEU A 47 9.41 -50.17 8.43
CA LEU A 47 9.13 -51.57 8.69
C LEU A 47 10.23 -52.20 9.56
N ALA A 48 11.51 -51.95 9.24
CA ALA A 48 12.63 -52.43 10.06
C ALA A 48 12.60 -51.88 11.50
N GLN A 49 12.22 -50.62 11.70
CA GLN A 49 12.02 -50.05 13.05
C GLN A 49 10.86 -50.71 13.81
N ALA A 50 9.76 -51.04 13.12
CA ALA A 50 8.65 -51.76 13.72
C ALA A 50 9.08 -53.18 14.13
N MET A 51 9.82 -53.87 13.27
CA MET A 51 10.39 -55.19 13.55
C MET A 51 11.37 -55.17 14.73
N GLN A 52 12.23 -54.15 14.82
CA GLN A 52 13.13 -53.96 15.94
C GLN A 52 12.34 -53.87 17.26
N LYS A 53 11.28 -53.05 17.29
CA LYS A 53 10.41 -52.92 18.47
C LYS A 53 9.73 -54.25 18.82
N GLU A 54 9.26 -54.99 17.83
CA GLU A 54 8.67 -56.32 18.04
C GLU A 54 9.67 -57.28 18.70
N LEU A 55 10.90 -57.35 18.19
CA LEU A 55 11.96 -58.19 18.76
C LEU A 55 12.37 -57.75 20.17
N GLU A 56 12.39 -56.44 20.44
CA GLU A 56 12.61 -55.89 21.79
C GLU A 56 11.49 -56.32 22.75
N MET A 57 10.22 -56.26 22.33
CA MET A 57 9.08 -56.73 23.14
C MET A 57 9.16 -58.24 23.39
N LEU A 58 9.49 -59.05 22.38
CA LEU A 58 9.65 -60.50 22.51
C LEU A 58 10.78 -60.85 23.49
N LYS A 59 11.92 -60.15 23.42
CA LYS A 59 13.03 -60.31 24.35
C LYS A 59 12.60 -60.01 25.79
N MET A 60 11.87 -58.92 26.01
CA MET A 60 11.35 -58.55 27.35
C MET A 60 10.38 -59.61 27.89
N ILE A 61 9.46 -60.11 27.07
CA ILE A 61 8.52 -61.19 27.43
C ILE A 61 9.27 -62.48 27.80
N LYS A 62 10.30 -62.83 27.03
CA LYS A 62 11.09 -64.04 27.25
C LYS A 62 11.89 -63.97 28.55
N CYS A 63 12.58 -62.85 28.81
CA CYS A 63 13.29 -62.62 30.08
C CYS A 63 12.33 -62.62 31.29
N ALA A 64 11.10 -62.14 31.13
CA ALA A 64 10.07 -62.21 32.17
C ALA A 64 9.67 -63.65 32.50
N LYS A 65 9.54 -64.52 31.49
CA LYS A 65 9.19 -65.93 31.68
C LYS A 65 10.32 -66.76 32.30
N GLU A 66 11.56 -66.49 31.92
CA GLU A 66 12.75 -67.22 32.42
C GLU A 66 13.10 -66.88 33.87
N SER A 67 12.78 -65.66 34.33
CA SER A 67 13.11 -65.19 35.69
C SER A 67 12.15 -65.67 36.80
N GLY A 68 11.06 -66.38 36.46
CA GLY A 68 10.13 -66.96 37.43
C GLY A 68 9.37 -65.93 38.32
N VAL A 69 9.53 -64.63 38.05
CA VAL A 69 8.81 -63.55 38.74
C VAL A 69 7.39 -63.47 38.18
N ASP A 70 6.39 -63.27 39.05
CA ASP A 70 4.99 -63.10 38.66
C ASP A 70 4.87 -62.23 37.40
N THR A 71 4.33 -62.82 36.32
CA THR A 71 4.29 -62.24 34.96
C THR A 71 3.62 -60.86 34.93
N LYS A 72 2.84 -60.53 35.96
CA LYS A 72 2.19 -59.22 36.18
C LYS A 72 3.16 -58.08 36.52
N SER A 73 4.33 -58.34 37.11
CA SER A 73 5.25 -57.28 37.55
C SER A 73 6.20 -56.80 36.43
N CYS A 74 6.58 -57.69 35.50
CA CYS A 74 7.51 -57.39 34.40
C CYS A 74 6.85 -56.66 33.21
N MET A 75 5.52 -56.65 33.14
CA MET A 75 4.73 -55.98 32.10
C MET A 75 4.45 -54.50 32.46
N THR A 76 5.48 -53.78 32.92
CA THR A 76 5.34 -52.38 33.36
C THR A 76 5.07 -51.43 32.17
N ASP A 77 5.45 -51.83 30.95
CA ASP A 77 5.09 -51.12 29.71
C ASP A 77 3.75 -51.65 29.16
N PRO A 78 2.69 -50.81 29.10
CA PRO A 78 1.37 -51.19 28.56
C PRO A 78 1.42 -51.79 27.16
N LYS A 79 2.42 -51.43 26.35
CA LYS A 79 2.58 -51.93 24.97
C LYS A 79 3.10 -53.36 24.94
N VAL A 80 4.06 -53.71 25.81
CA VAL A 80 4.59 -55.06 25.94
C VAL A 80 3.51 -56.00 26.49
N GLY A 81 2.76 -55.54 27.49
CA GLY A 81 1.62 -56.27 28.05
C GLY A 81 0.50 -56.51 27.04
N GLY A 82 0.14 -55.49 26.26
CA GLY A 82 -0.84 -55.61 25.18
C GLY A 82 -0.40 -56.58 24.08
N TYR A 83 0.87 -56.55 23.69
CA TYR A 83 1.43 -57.46 22.69
C TYR A 83 1.48 -58.92 23.19
N PHE A 84 1.85 -59.13 24.45
CA PHE A 84 1.83 -60.46 25.07
C PHE A 84 0.41 -61.04 25.11
N LYS A 85 -0.58 -60.23 25.53
CA LYS A 85 -1.98 -60.62 25.53
C LYS A 85 -2.49 -60.99 24.13
N TYR A 86 -2.09 -60.23 23.11
CA TYR A 86 -2.40 -60.54 21.71
C TYR A 86 -1.86 -61.90 21.27
N LEU A 87 -0.63 -62.25 21.66
CA LEU A 87 -0.04 -63.57 21.36
C LEU A 87 -0.82 -64.70 22.05
N GLU A 88 -1.25 -64.50 23.30
CA GLU A 88 -2.06 -65.47 24.04
C GLU A 88 -3.47 -65.64 23.44
N GLU A 89 -4.15 -64.54 23.10
CA GLU A 89 -5.47 -64.55 22.45
C GLU A 89 -5.46 -65.29 21.11
N ARG A 90 -4.38 -65.13 20.35
CA ARG A 90 -4.17 -65.80 19.06
C ARG A 90 -3.57 -67.21 19.18
N LYS A 91 -3.24 -67.66 20.40
CA LYS A 91 -2.56 -68.94 20.68
C LYS A 91 -1.25 -69.11 19.89
N ILE A 92 -0.52 -68.01 19.69
CA ILE A 92 0.76 -68.03 18.98
C ILE A 92 1.85 -68.48 19.96
N ASN A 93 2.62 -69.50 19.58
CA ASN A 93 3.77 -69.93 20.35
C ASN A 93 4.88 -68.87 20.30
N LEU A 94 5.39 -68.47 21.47
CA LEU A 94 6.40 -67.42 21.62
C LEU A 94 7.71 -67.74 20.88
N GLU A 95 8.18 -68.98 20.93
CA GLU A 95 9.42 -69.42 20.27
C GLU A 95 9.25 -69.51 18.75
N CYS A 96 8.06 -69.91 18.29
CA CYS A 96 7.70 -69.84 16.87
C CYS A 96 7.61 -68.39 16.38
N GLN A 97 7.03 -67.47 17.16
CA GLN A 97 6.98 -66.05 16.82
C GLN A 97 8.38 -65.44 16.79
N GLU A 98 9.21 -65.72 17.80
CA GLU A 98 10.59 -65.21 17.88
C GLU A 98 11.42 -65.64 16.65
N SER A 99 11.36 -66.91 16.27
CA SER A 99 12.06 -67.41 15.08
C SER A 99 11.53 -66.81 13.78
N LEU A 100 10.21 -66.62 13.66
CA LEU A 100 9.58 -65.97 12.51
C LEU A 100 9.99 -64.49 12.39
N SER A 101 9.93 -63.74 13.49
CA SER A 101 10.29 -62.32 13.54
C SER A 101 11.79 -62.12 13.30
N MET A 102 12.64 -63.02 13.81
CA MET A 102 14.07 -63.02 13.47
C MET A 102 14.31 -63.26 11.98
N LYS A 103 13.66 -64.26 11.37
CA LYS A 103 13.82 -64.56 9.95
C LYS A 103 13.36 -63.40 9.06
N ALA A 104 12.23 -62.79 9.39
CA ALA A 104 11.75 -61.61 8.70
C ALA A 104 12.70 -60.41 8.89
N ALA A 105 13.32 -60.24 10.07
CA ALA A 105 14.29 -59.17 10.30
C ALA A 105 15.56 -59.36 9.47
N PHE A 106 16.08 -60.58 9.35
CA PHE A 106 17.20 -60.89 8.47
C PHE A 106 16.86 -60.63 6.99
N SER A 107 15.65 -60.98 6.55
CA SER A 107 15.18 -60.66 5.20
C SER A 107 15.10 -59.14 4.95
N MET A 108 14.59 -58.38 5.93
CA MET A 108 14.54 -56.92 5.85
C MET A 108 15.93 -56.28 5.82
N MET A 109 16.87 -56.78 6.64
CA MET A 109 18.25 -56.32 6.59
C MET A 109 18.92 -56.60 5.24
N ALA A 110 18.64 -57.77 4.63
CA ALA A 110 19.12 -58.08 3.28
C ALA A 110 18.52 -57.14 2.24
N LYS A 111 17.21 -56.82 2.33
CA LYS A 111 16.54 -55.85 1.46
C LYS A 111 17.16 -54.45 1.58
N LEU A 112 17.32 -53.95 2.81
CA LEU A 112 17.95 -52.64 3.07
C LEU A 112 19.38 -52.58 2.53
N ARG A 113 20.17 -53.66 2.64
CA ARG A 113 21.51 -53.71 2.05
C ARG A 113 21.46 -53.59 0.52
N ALA A 114 20.51 -54.25 -0.14
CA ALA A 114 20.35 -54.19 -1.58
C ALA A 114 19.87 -52.79 -2.04
N GLU A 115 18.93 -52.17 -1.34
CA GLU A 115 18.44 -50.80 -1.63
C GLU A 115 19.52 -49.74 -1.42
N LEU A 116 20.45 -49.96 -0.47
CA LEU A 116 21.56 -49.04 -0.19
C LEU A 116 22.77 -49.25 -1.13
N GLU A 117 22.86 -50.38 -1.82
CA GLU A 117 23.99 -50.71 -2.72
C GLU A 117 24.27 -49.61 -3.75
N PRO A 118 23.27 -49.03 -4.44
CA PRO A 118 23.51 -47.99 -5.45
C PRO A 118 24.03 -46.68 -4.87
N PHE A 119 23.84 -46.45 -3.56
CA PHE A 119 24.35 -45.26 -2.88
C PHE A 119 25.78 -45.44 -2.36
N LYS A 120 26.30 -46.67 -2.31
CA LYS A 120 27.67 -46.93 -1.85
C LYS A 120 28.71 -46.27 -2.74
N SER A 121 28.45 -46.18 -4.05
CA SER A 121 29.35 -45.50 -4.99
C SER A 121 29.47 -43.99 -4.71
N ILE A 122 28.48 -43.38 -4.05
CA ILE A 122 28.58 -41.98 -3.61
C ILE A 122 29.45 -41.83 -2.35
N LEU A 123 29.45 -42.85 -1.48
CA LEU A 123 30.12 -42.83 -0.18
C LEU A 123 31.56 -43.38 -0.24
N ASP A 124 31.88 -44.20 -1.24
CA ASP A 124 33.22 -44.76 -1.40
C ASP A 124 34.22 -43.68 -1.85
N GLU A 125 35.30 -43.55 -1.09
CA GLU A 125 36.37 -42.59 -1.36
C GLU A 125 37.11 -42.95 -2.66
N ARG A 126 37.04 -44.21 -3.10
CA ARG A 126 37.67 -44.73 -4.31
C ARG A 126 36.82 -44.56 -5.59
N SER A 127 35.61 -44.00 -5.49
CA SER A 127 34.72 -43.84 -6.64
C SER A 127 35.24 -42.90 -7.72
N PRO A 128 34.91 -43.15 -8.99
CA PRO A 128 35.27 -42.29 -10.12
C PRO A 128 34.82 -40.83 -9.89
N TRP A 129 35.63 -39.89 -10.35
CA TRP A 129 35.40 -38.46 -10.14
C TRP A 129 34.11 -37.97 -10.81
N GLU A 130 33.64 -38.66 -11.84
CA GLU A 130 32.41 -38.38 -12.56
C GLU A 130 31.19 -38.39 -11.63
N GLU A 131 31.08 -39.40 -10.76
CA GLU A 131 29.96 -39.53 -9.81
C GLU A 131 30.02 -38.45 -8.72
N LYS A 132 31.22 -38.18 -8.19
CA LYS A 132 31.45 -37.10 -7.21
C LYS A 132 31.10 -35.73 -7.79
N SER A 133 31.40 -35.50 -9.07
CA SER A 133 31.07 -34.25 -9.78
C SER A 133 29.56 -34.04 -9.94
N VAL A 134 28.79 -35.11 -10.13
CA VAL A 134 27.32 -35.04 -10.24
C VAL A 134 26.73 -34.59 -8.91
N VAL A 135 27.19 -35.17 -7.80
CA VAL A 135 26.77 -34.80 -6.44
C VAL A 135 27.10 -33.34 -6.13
N ALA A 136 28.32 -32.89 -6.43
CA ALA A 136 28.73 -31.50 -6.24
C ALA A 136 27.89 -30.51 -7.07
N ARG A 137 27.58 -30.85 -8.33
CA ARG A 137 26.69 -30.05 -9.19
C ARG A 137 25.28 -29.97 -8.62
N LEU A 138 24.75 -31.08 -8.10
CA LEU A 138 23.43 -31.10 -7.46
C LEU A 138 23.39 -30.21 -6.22
N ALA A 139 24.38 -30.33 -5.32
CA ALA A 139 24.51 -29.49 -4.14
C ALA A 139 24.56 -28.00 -4.51
N ASN A 140 25.35 -27.64 -5.52
CA ASN A 140 25.43 -26.26 -6.03
C ASN A 140 24.09 -25.77 -6.58
N LYS A 141 23.35 -26.59 -7.34
CA LYS A 141 21.98 -26.26 -7.80
C LYS A 141 21.03 -26.03 -6.63
N MET A 142 21.10 -26.85 -5.58
CA MET A 142 20.28 -26.68 -4.37
C MET A 142 20.61 -25.37 -3.64
N HIS A 143 21.89 -25.06 -3.45
CA HIS A 143 22.32 -23.81 -2.81
C HIS A 143 21.92 -22.57 -3.65
N LYS A 144 22.07 -22.64 -4.97
CA LYS A 144 21.61 -21.58 -5.89
C LYS A 144 20.11 -21.38 -5.81
N SER A 145 19.32 -22.45 -5.78
CA SER A 145 17.86 -22.39 -5.63
C SER A 145 17.45 -21.73 -4.30
N LYS A 146 18.06 -22.14 -3.17
CA LYS A 146 17.81 -21.53 -1.85
C LYS A 146 18.11 -20.03 -1.85
N ARG A 147 19.26 -19.63 -2.39
CA ARG A 147 19.68 -18.23 -2.52
C ARG A 147 18.69 -17.43 -3.38
N ASN A 148 18.30 -17.97 -4.53
CA ASN A 148 17.38 -17.33 -5.45
C ASN A 148 15.98 -17.14 -4.83
N LYS A 149 15.50 -18.14 -4.07
CA LYS A 149 14.23 -18.03 -3.33
C LYS A 149 14.25 -16.90 -2.32
N LEU A 150 15.34 -16.77 -1.55
CA LEU A 150 15.53 -15.68 -0.59
C LEU A 150 15.62 -14.32 -1.29
N TRP A 151 16.38 -14.24 -2.38
CA TRP A 151 16.51 -13.03 -3.19
C TRP A 151 15.16 -12.60 -3.78
N ASN A 152 14.40 -13.51 -4.38
CA ASN A 152 13.06 -13.24 -4.89
C ASN A 152 12.08 -12.79 -3.79
N LYS A 153 12.21 -13.33 -2.56
CA LYS A 153 11.41 -12.89 -1.42
C LYS A 153 11.77 -11.44 -1.04
N ARG A 154 13.06 -11.11 -0.94
CA ARG A 154 13.53 -9.75 -0.65
C ARG A 154 13.12 -8.77 -1.74
N LYS A 155 13.29 -9.12 -3.02
CA LYS A 155 12.89 -8.29 -4.16
C LYS A 155 11.40 -7.96 -4.12
N ARG A 156 10.53 -8.96 -3.92
CA ARG A 156 9.08 -8.74 -3.77
C ARG A 156 8.75 -7.83 -2.59
N LYS A 157 9.45 -8.00 -1.45
CA LYS A 157 9.28 -7.14 -0.28
C LYS A 157 9.64 -5.69 -0.58
N CYS A 158 10.81 -5.43 -1.18
CA CYS A 158 11.22 -4.08 -1.55
C CYS A 158 10.26 -3.42 -2.55
N ILE A 159 9.75 -4.18 -3.52
CA ILE A 159 8.74 -3.68 -4.47
C ILE A 159 7.45 -3.31 -3.75
N ALA A 160 6.95 -4.18 -2.86
CA ALA A 160 5.75 -3.90 -2.07
C ALA A 160 5.92 -2.68 -1.15
N GLU A 161 7.09 -2.53 -0.52
CA GLU A 161 7.43 -1.35 0.29
C GLU A 161 7.47 -0.07 -0.56
N SER A 162 7.98 -0.13 -1.79
CA SER A 162 7.96 1.01 -2.72
C SER A 162 6.53 1.42 -3.07
N PHE A 163 5.68 0.46 -3.42
CA PHE A 163 4.26 0.72 -3.72
C PHE A 163 3.51 1.24 -2.49
N ALA A 164 3.81 0.73 -1.29
CA ALA A 164 3.19 1.23 -0.06
C ALA A 164 3.54 2.70 0.20
N LYS A 165 4.82 3.07 0.05
CA LYS A 165 5.27 4.47 0.17
C LYS A 165 4.64 5.38 -0.88
N GLU A 166 4.51 4.91 -2.10
CA GLU A 166 3.87 5.67 -3.18
C GLU A 166 2.39 5.92 -2.85
N ARG A 167 1.68 4.91 -2.36
CA ARG A 167 0.30 5.06 -1.89
C ARG A 167 0.17 6.04 -0.73
N GLU A 168 1.05 5.95 0.26
CA GLU A 168 1.09 6.89 1.39
C GLU A 168 1.32 8.34 0.93
N ASN A 169 2.18 8.55 -0.08
CA ASN A 169 2.38 9.87 -0.67
C ASN A 169 1.11 10.41 -1.35
N PHE A 170 0.36 9.55 -2.04
CA PHE A 170 -0.94 9.93 -2.61
C PHE A 170 -1.96 10.27 -1.52
N ASP A 171 -2.08 9.43 -0.49
CA ASP A 171 -2.98 9.66 0.64
C ASP A 171 -2.63 10.97 1.39
N GLU A 172 -1.33 11.31 1.50
CA GLU A 172 -0.88 12.59 2.05
C GLU A 172 -1.21 13.78 1.15
N ALA A 173 -1.10 13.64 -0.17
CA ALA A 173 -1.50 14.69 -1.11
C ALA A 173 -3.01 14.93 -1.07
N ASP A 174 -3.82 13.88 -1.01
CA ASP A 174 -5.28 13.96 -0.89
C ASP A 174 -5.67 14.64 0.43
N ARG A 175 -5.08 14.24 1.56
CA ARG A 175 -5.31 14.90 2.85
C ARG A 175 -4.97 16.39 2.82
N LYS A 176 -3.89 16.78 2.13
CA LYS A 176 -3.53 18.19 1.95
C LYS A 176 -4.54 18.94 1.09
N ALA A 177 -5.02 18.32 0.01
CA ALA A 177 -6.05 18.91 -0.85
C ALA A 177 -7.37 19.10 -0.09
N ASP A 178 -7.78 18.12 0.71
CA ASP A 178 -8.97 18.19 1.55
C ASP A 178 -8.83 19.25 2.64
N ALA A 179 -7.68 19.31 3.31
CA ALA A 179 -7.39 20.35 4.29
C ALA A 179 -7.42 21.75 3.66
N TRP A 180 -6.92 21.90 2.44
CA TRP A 180 -6.99 23.17 1.71
C TRP A 180 -8.43 23.54 1.35
N ARG A 181 -9.22 22.59 0.82
CA ARG A 181 -10.65 22.78 0.52
C ARG A 181 -11.43 23.19 1.77
N ALA A 182 -11.22 22.50 2.88
CA ALA A 182 -11.86 22.82 4.15
C ALA A 182 -11.53 24.25 4.63
N ARG A 183 -10.27 24.68 4.48
CA ARG A 183 -9.86 26.06 4.82
C ARG A 183 -10.57 27.09 3.95
N GLU A 184 -10.69 26.83 2.65
CA GLU A 184 -11.31 27.79 1.74
C GLU A 184 -12.82 27.90 1.98
N ILE A 185 -13.49 26.76 2.20
CA ILE A 185 -14.90 26.72 2.63
C ILE A 185 -15.08 27.50 3.93
N ALA A 186 -14.21 27.29 4.93
CA ALA A 186 -14.29 28.02 6.20
C ALA A 186 -14.11 29.54 6.02
N LYS A 187 -13.19 29.97 5.15
CA LYS A 187 -13.03 31.40 4.82
C LYS A 187 -14.29 31.98 4.19
N ASP A 188 -14.89 31.27 3.25
CA ASP A 188 -16.10 31.76 2.56
C ASP A 188 -17.31 31.79 3.49
N ILE A 189 -17.45 30.79 4.39
CA ILE A 189 -18.44 30.82 5.47
C ILE A 189 -18.20 32.04 6.37
N ALA A 190 -16.95 32.33 6.76
CA ALA A 190 -16.63 33.49 7.59
C ALA A 190 -16.95 34.82 6.89
N LYS A 191 -16.58 34.98 5.62
CA LYS A 191 -16.94 36.17 4.82
C LYS A 191 -18.46 36.34 4.72
N SER A 192 -19.18 35.25 4.42
CA SER A 192 -20.65 35.26 4.36
C SER A 192 -21.26 35.68 5.70
N LYS A 193 -20.73 35.19 6.83
CA LYS A 193 -21.18 35.59 8.18
C LYS A 193 -20.95 37.08 8.45
N VAL A 194 -19.77 37.61 8.09
CA VAL A 194 -19.46 39.05 8.25
C VAL A 194 -20.40 39.90 7.41
N GLU A 195 -20.65 39.52 6.15
CA GLU A 195 -21.57 40.28 5.30
C GLU A 195 -23.02 40.23 5.83
N LYS A 196 -23.48 39.07 6.33
CA LYS A 196 -24.78 38.97 7.02
C LYS A 196 -24.84 39.87 8.26
N MET A 197 -23.81 39.90 9.09
CA MET A 197 -23.76 40.81 10.26
C MET A 197 -23.78 42.27 9.85
N LYS A 198 -23.11 42.64 8.76
CA LYS A 198 -23.14 44.00 8.20
C LYS A 198 -24.54 44.37 7.69
N GLN A 199 -25.23 43.45 7.04
CA GLN A 199 -26.62 43.65 6.61
C GLN A 199 -27.54 43.85 7.83
N ILE A 200 -27.40 43.04 8.87
CA ILE A 200 -28.14 43.21 10.13
C ILE A 200 -27.85 44.58 10.76
N GLY A 201 -26.59 45.00 10.81
CA GLY A 201 -26.20 46.31 11.34
C GLY A 201 -26.82 47.48 10.56
N LYS A 202 -26.85 47.39 9.22
CA LYS A 202 -27.53 48.38 8.37
C LYS A 202 -29.03 48.44 8.62
N LEU A 203 -29.69 47.28 8.76
CA LEU A 203 -31.13 47.22 9.05
C LEU A 203 -31.46 47.86 10.39
N LYS A 204 -30.69 47.53 11.44
CA LYS A 204 -30.85 48.16 12.76
C LYS A 204 -30.64 49.68 12.71
N ALA A 205 -29.59 50.15 12.02
CA ALA A 205 -29.33 51.59 11.88
C ALA A 205 -30.46 52.33 11.12
N MET A 206 -31.04 51.70 10.09
CA MET A 206 -32.18 52.28 9.37
C MET A 206 -33.44 52.31 10.23
N GLU A 207 -33.67 51.29 11.04
CA GLU A 207 -34.80 51.23 11.97
C GLU A 207 -34.70 52.30 13.07
N GLU A 208 -33.54 52.47 13.69
CA GLU A 208 -33.28 53.55 14.66
C GLU A 208 -33.44 54.93 14.01
N ARG A 209 -32.94 55.11 12.79
CA ARG A 209 -33.14 56.38 12.07
C ARG A 209 -34.62 56.67 11.84
N ARG A 210 -35.41 55.67 11.42
CA ARG A 210 -36.86 55.79 11.24
C ARG A 210 -37.57 56.13 12.55
N LYS A 211 -37.13 55.53 13.67
CA LYS A 211 -37.67 55.82 15.00
C LYS A 211 -37.40 57.29 15.38
N LEU A 212 -36.16 57.75 15.26
CA LEU A 212 -35.78 59.15 15.51
C LEU A 212 -36.51 60.14 14.58
N GLU A 213 -36.69 59.80 13.30
CA GLU A 213 -37.47 60.61 12.36
C GLU A 213 -38.93 60.78 12.85
N SER A 214 -39.56 59.71 13.34
CA SER A 214 -40.93 59.78 13.88
C SER A 214 -41.03 60.55 15.20
N GLU A 215 -40.02 60.45 16.07
CA GLU A 215 -39.93 61.24 17.30
C GLU A 215 -39.76 62.74 16.98
N LEU A 216 -38.91 63.07 16.00
CA LEU A 216 -38.70 64.45 15.55
C LEU A 216 -39.97 65.03 14.92
N GLU A 217 -40.71 64.25 14.13
CA GLU A 217 -42.00 64.67 13.57
C GLU A 217 -43.01 65.01 14.69
N LEU A 218 -43.07 64.20 15.74
CA LEU A 218 -43.93 64.46 16.89
C LEU A 218 -43.54 65.75 17.61
N VAL A 219 -42.24 65.96 17.86
CA VAL A 219 -41.72 67.21 18.46
C VAL A 219 -42.10 68.43 17.62
N LEU A 220 -41.97 68.33 16.29
CA LEU A 220 -42.34 69.40 15.37
C LEU A 220 -43.85 69.72 15.45
N ILE A 221 -44.72 68.71 15.52
CA ILE A 221 -46.16 68.91 15.70
C ILE A 221 -46.44 69.62 17.03
N VAL A 222 -45.78 69.21 18.12
CA VAL A 222 -45.93 69.84 19.44
C VAL A 222 -45.51 71.30 19.40
N GLU A 223 -44.37 71.64 18.78
CA GLU A 223 -43.91 73.01 18.61
C GLU A 223 -44.93 73.86 17.85
N LYS A 224 -45.49 73.34 16.75
CA LYS A 224 -46.54 74.04 15.99
C LYS A 224 -47.84 74.22 16.76
N LEU A 225 -48.21 73.27 17.61
CA LEU A 225 -49.35 73.40 18.51
C LEU A 225 -49.11 74.47 19.59
N GLN A 226 -47.89 74.53 20.15
CA GLN A 226 -47.50 75.56 21.12
C GLN A 226 -47.48 76.95 20.47
N GLU A 227 -46.95 77.10 19.25
CA GLU A 227 -47.04 78.33 18.46
C GLU A 227 -48.50 78.77 18.27
N LEU A 228 -49.37 77.86 17.83
CA LEU A 228 -50.80 78.14 17.63
C LEU A 228 -51.49 78.56 18.93
N GLN A 229 -51.18 77.88 20.05
CA GLN A 229 -51.68 78.23 21.38
C GLN A 229 -51.24 79.64 21.76
N SER A 230 -49.96 79.98 21.59
CA SER A 230 -49.43 81.33 21.89
C SER A 230 -50.14 82.42 21.07
N ILE A 231 -50.43 82.17 19.78
CA ILE A 231 -51.17 83.08 18.91
C ILE A 231 -52.61 83.24 19.39
N ARG A 232 -53.29 82.15 19.74
CA ARG A 232 -54.67 82.19 20.26
C ARG A 232 -54.74 82.94 21.59
N ILE A 233 -53.81 82.68 22.50
CA ILE A 233 -53.67 83.38 23.78
C ILE A 233 -53.48 84.88 23.53
N ASN A 234 -52.56 85.27 22.66
CA ASN A 234 -52.31 86.67 22.32
C ASN A 234 -53.52 87.33 21.67
N LYS A 235 -54.27 86.60 20.84
CA LYS A 235 -55.53 87.10 20.25
C LYS A 235 -56.59 87.35 21.32
N LEU A 236 -56.77 86.42 22.26
CA LEU A 236 -57.73 86.55 23.38
C LEU A 236 -57.35 87.69 24.32
N LYS A 237 -56.06 87.83 24.66
CA LYS A 237 -55.53 88.95 25.45
C LYS A 237 -55.84 90.31 24.80
N LYS A 238 -55.66 90.42 23.47
CA LYS A 238 -56.02 91.64 22.70
C LYS A 238 -57.53 91.92 22.68
N GLN A 239 -58.36 90.88 22.81
CA GLN A 239 -59.82 91.00 22.91
C GLN A 239 -60.32 91.33 24.32
N GLY A 240 -59.41 91.52 25.29
CA GLY A 240 -59.73 91.85 26.68
C GLY A 240 -60.02 90.64 27.57
N HIS A 241 -59.80 89.41 27.08
CA HIS A 241 -59.89 88.21 27.89
C HIS A 241 -58.57 87.98 28.64
N PHE A 242 -58.62 88.03 29.97
CA PHE A 242 -57.51 87.64 30.84
C PHE A 242 -57.54 86.12 31.04
N LEU A 243 -56.40 85.48 30.78
CA LEU A 243 -56.20 84.06 31.03
C LEU A 243 -55.66 83.89 32.46
N PRO A 244 -56.11 82.88 33.22
CA PRO A 244 -55.55 82.61 34.55
C PRO A 244 -54.05 82.30 34.48
N GLU A 245 -53.23 82.88 35.36
CA GLU A 245 -51.80 82.50 35.53
C GLU A 245 -51.59 81.04 35.99
N GLU A 246 -52.67 80.29 36.19
CA GLU A 246 -52.66 78.89 36.63
C GLU A 246 -52.19 77.95 35.52
N ASP A 247 -52.44 78.27 34.25
CA ASP A 247 -52.00 77.47 33.10
C ASP A 247 -50.47 77.52 32.93
N ASP A 248 -49.86 78.69 33.11
CA ASP A 248 -48.40 78.85 33.04
C ASP A 248 -47.72 78.10 34.20
N LYS A 249 -48.30 78.18 35.42
CA LYS A 249 -47.83 77.43 36.60
C LYS A 249 -48.05 75.91 36.48
N PHE A 250 -49.03 75.48 35.68
CA PHE A 250 -49.26 74.07 35.40
C PHE A 250 -48.21 73.54 34.42
N LEU A 251 -47.94 74.25 33.32
CA LEU A 251 -46.89 73.89 32.37
C LEU A 251 -45.50 73.90 33.01
N GLU A 252 -45.24 74.81 33.93
CA GLU A 252 -44.00 74.87 34.72
C GLU A 252 -43.89 73.68 35.69
N ARG A 253 -45.00 73.28 36.35
CA ARG A 253 -45.05 72.05 37.16
C ARG A 253 -44.90 70.78 36.33
N VAL A 254 -45.50 70.70 35.15
CA VAL A 254 -45.34 69.58 34.23
C VAL A 254 -43.89 69.49 33.75
N ARG A 255 -43.27 70.62 33.42
CA ARG A 255 -41.85 70.67 33.05
C ARG A 255 -40.95 70.20 34.19
N ALA A 256 -41.18 70.69 35.41
CA ALA A 256 -40.41 70.28 36.59
C ALA A 256 -40.60 68.78 36.91
N ALA A 257 -41.82 68.24 36.75
CA ALA A 257 -42.08 66.82 36.95
C ALA A 257 -41.41 65.93 35.88
N VAL A 258 -41.37 66.38 34.63
CA VAL A 258 -40.66 65.66 33.54
C VAL A 258 -39.13 65.71 33.75
N GLU A 259 -38.59 66.85 34.20
CA GLU A 259 -37.16 66.97 34.53
C GLU A 259 -36.78 66.09 35.73
N GLU A 260 -37.63 66.03 36.76
CA GLU A 260 -37.44 65.12 37.90
C GLU A 260 -37.55 63.63 37.49
N GLU A 261 -38.47 63.27 36.59
CA GLU A 261 -38.59 61.90 36.06
C GLU A 261 -37.39 61.52 35.18
N GLU A 262 -36.86 62.45 34.38
CA GLU A 262 -35.65 62.24 33.57
C GLU A 262 -34.40 62.07 34.45
N GLU A 263 -34.28 62.85 35.54
CA GLU A 263 -33.23 62.65 36.54
C GLU A 263 -33.37 61.32 37.29
N GLN A 264 -34.58 60.94 37.68
CA GLN A 264 -34.85 59.65 38.32
C GLN A 264 -34.53 58.48 37.37
N GLN A 265 -34.92 58.56 36.11
CA GLN A 265 -34.59 57.56 35.09
C GLN A 265 -33.09 57.50 34.84
N ALA A 266 -32.39 58.65 34.78
CA ALA A 266 -30.93 58.68 34.63
C ALA A 266 -30.23 58.04 35.84
N THR A 267 -30.70 58.28 37.07
CA THR A 267 -30.15 57.60 38.25
C THR A 267 -30.43 56.09 38.23
N ALA A 268 -31.63 55.66 37.86
CA ALA A 268 -32.00 54.26 37.73
C ALA A 268 -31.19 53.54 36.64
N ASP A 269 -30.95 54.19 35.49
CA ASP A 269 -30.12 53.65 34.41
C ASP A 269 -28.65 53.52 34.85
N THR A 270 -28.13 54.44 35.67
CA THR A 270 -26.78 54.32 36.26
C THR A 270 -26.68 53.23 37.33
N GLU A 271 -27.73 53.01 38.11
CA GLU A 271 -27.79 51.98 39.15
C GLU A 271 -27.94 50.58 38.53
N ALA A 272 -28.77 50.43 37.49
CA ALA A 272 -28.89 49.21 36.70
C ALA A 272 -27.57 48.83 35.99
N ALA A 273 -26.86 49.83 35.43
CA ALA A 273 -25.54 49.59 34.85
C ALA A 273 -24.48 49.18 35.89
N GLN A 274 -24.60 49.65 37.15
CA GLN A 274 -23.72 49.22 38.24
C GLN A 274 -24.07 47.81 38.75
N GLU A 275 -25.35 47.42 38.82
CA GLU A 275 -25.76 46.05 39.17
C GLU A 275 -25.34 45.01 38.12
N ASP A 276 -25.40 45.34 36.82
CA ASP A 276 -24.94 44.47 35.73
C ASP A 276 -23.41 44.23 35.79
N VAL A 277 -22.65 45.23 36.25
CA VAL A 277 -21.20 45.08 36.49
C VAL A 277 -20.93 44.23 37.73
N ALA A 278 -21.68 44.43 38.81
CA ALA A 278 -21.54 43.66 40.04
C ALA A 278 -21.91 42.17 39.87
N THR A 279 -22.95 41.87 39.08
CA THR A 279 -23.35 40.49 38.76
C THR A 279 -22.35 39.79 37.82
N ALA A 280 -21.70 40.53 36.92
CA ALA A 280 -20.61 39.99 36.09
C ALA A 280 -19.34 39.66 36.92
N GLU A 281 -19.00 40.45 37.95
CA GLU A 281 -17.84 40.19 38.81
C GLU A 281 -18.01 39.01 39.79
N VAL A 282 -19.25 38.69 40.22
CA VAL A 282 -19.51 37.53 41.10
C VAL A 282 -19.45 36.19 40.31
N SER A 283 -19.72 36.21 39.00
CA SER A 283 -19.67 35.02 38.14
C SER A 283 -18.25 34.56 37.74
N GLY A 284 -17.21 35.32 38.07
CA GLY A 284 -15.82 35.06 37.63
C GLY A 284 -14.95 34.18 38.53
N LYS A 285 -15.50 33.59 39.61
CA LYS A 285 -14.67 32.99 40.69
C LYS A 285 -14.90 31.51 41.02
N ASN A 286 -15.58 30.72 40.19
CA ASN A 286 -15.73 29.30 40.49
C ASN A 286 -15.73 28.41 39.23
N VAL A 287 -14.53 28.06 38.73
CA VAL A 287 -14.27 26.77 38.07
C VAL A 287 -12.77 26.43 38.28
N GLU A 288 -12.51 25.59 39.27
CA GLU A 288 -11.26 24.83 39.43
C GLU A 288 -11.61 23.33 39.25
N ASP A 289 -10.80 22.65 38.43
CA ASP A 289 -10.65 21.20 38.22
C ASP A 289 -11.83 20.30 37.74
N CYS A 290 -11.67 19.69 36.55
CA CYS A 290 -11.22 18.28 36.44
C CYS A 290 -11.10 17.79 34.98
N GLU A 291 -10.14 16.88 34.80
CA GLU A 291 -9.70 16.12 33.61
C GLU A 291 -10.75 15.16 32.98
N PRO A 292 -10.45 14.58 31.80
CA PRO A 292 -11.42 13.95 30.89
C PRO A 292 -11.63 12.45 31.16
N VAL A 293 -12.70 11.87 30.57
CA VAL A 293 -12.72 10.57 29.84
C VAL A 293 -14.15 9.98 29.68
N SER A 294 -14.35 9.36 28.51
CA SER A 294 -15.19 8.18 28.17
C SER A 294 -16.65 8.31 27.68
N ASN A 295 -16.78 7.80 26.43
CA ASN A 295 -17.69 6.77 25.91
C ASN A 295 -19.17 7.05 25.59
N ASP A 296 -19.41 7.03 24.27
CA ASP A 296 -20.31 6.14 23.52
C ASP A 296 -21.85 6.23 23.58
N ILE A 297 -22.40 5.90 22.40
CA ILE A 297 -23.74 5.35 22.06
C ILE A 297 -24.86 6.41 21.88
N ASN A 298 -25.73 6.44 20.86
CA ASN A 298 -25.94 5.86 19.53
C ASN A 298 -27.32 6.36 19.03
N SER A 299 -27.64 6.19 17.73
CA SER A 299 -29.00 6.04 17.15
C SER A 299 -29.91 7.29 17.04
N ASP A 300 -30.71 7.55 16.01
CA ASP A 300 -30.94 7.00 14.66
C ASP A 300 -31.96 7.94 13.95
N ASN A 301 -32.09 7.73 12.63
CA ASN A 301 -33.20 8.04 11.72
C ASN A 301 -33.22 9.43 11.06
N ASP A 302 -33.64 9.62 9.81
CA ASP A 302 -33.85 8.78 8.62
C ASP A 302 -34.32 9.75 7.50
N ASP A 303 -34.11 9.33 6.25
CA ASP A 303 -34.97 9.51 5.06
C ASP A 303 -35.01 10.78 4.16
N GLY A 304 -35.00 10.47 2.84
CA GLY A 304 -35.51 11.22 1.66
C GLY A 304 -34.55 12.23 1.01
N GLY A 305 -33.96 12.05 -0.19
CA GLY A 305 -34.53 11.74 -1.53
C GLY A 305 -35.15 13.02 -2.15
N THR A 306 -34.95 13.52 -3.38
CA THR A 306 -34.49 13.05 -4.71
C THR A 306 -34.48 14.34 -5.61
N GLU A 307 -33.56 14.66 -6.53
CA GLU A 307 -33.50 14.47 -8.02
C GLU A 307 -32.65 15.65 -8.56
N GLU A 308 -31.54 15.43 -9.26
CA GLU A 308 -31.35 15.46 -10.73
C GLU A 308 -31.85 16.72 -11.48
N HIS A 309 -30.92 17.45 -12.11
CA HIS A 309 -31.04 17.90 -13.51
C HIS A 309 -29.67 18.27 -14.09
N ALA A 310 -29.33 17.59 -15.18
CA ALA A 310 -28.24 17.88 -16.09
C ALA A 310 -28.58 19.06 -17.01
N GLU A 311 -27.57 19.80 -17.49
CA GLU A 311 -27.65 20.42 -18.81
C GLU A 311 -26.26 20.73 -19.38
N ASP A 312 -26.09 20.25 -20.62
CA ASP A 312 -24.99 20.46 -21.55
C ASP A 312 -24.91 21.91 -22.04
N ASN A 313 -23.71 22.45 -22.28
CA ASN A 313 -23.51 23.30 -23.47
C ASN A 313 -22.05 23.46 -23.94
N LYS A 314 -21.73 22.68 -24.97
CA LYS A 314 -21.21 23.10 -26.29
C LYS A 314 -20.15 24.21 -26.36
N ILE A 315 -18.91 23.76 -26.53
CA ILE A 315 -17.76 24.47 -27.09
C ILE A 315 -18.05 24.83 -28.56
N SER A 316 -17.89 26.12 -28.92
CA SER A 316 -17.76 26.57 -30.30
C SER A 316 -16.53 27.47 -30.45
N SER A 317 -15.49 26.85 -31.01
CA SER A 317 -14.60 27.38 -32.06
C SER A 317 -14.64 28.89 -32.32
N SER A 318 -13.62 29.60 -31.83
CA SER A 318 -13.15 30.87 -32.39
C SER A 318 -11.75 30.65 -32.93
N GLY A 319 -11.63 30.55 -34.26
CA GLY A 319 -10.38 30.74 -34.97
C GLY A 319 -10.24 32.19 -35.42
N SER A 320 -9.14 32.85 -35.04
CA SER A 320 -8.37 33.75 -35.92
C SER A 320 -7.06 34.07 -35.20
N GLY A 321 -5.95 33.77 -35.87
CA GLY A 321 -4.63 33.76 -35.26
C GLY A 321 -3.99 35.12 -35.05
N LYS A 322 -2.77 35.04 -34.51
CA LYS A 322 -1.61 35.84 -34.90
C LYS A 322 -0.37 35.15 -34.34
N GLU A 323 0.41 34.58 -35.27
CA GLU A 323 1.83 34.34 -35.04
C GLU A 323 2.53 35.67 -34.75
N VAL A 324 3.39 35.71 -33.74
CA VAL A 324 4.70 36.39 -33.81
C VAL A 324 5.69 35.57 -32.98
N GLN A 325 6.79 35.20 -33.64
CA GLN A 325 7.98 34.56 -33.11
C GLN A 325 8.65 35.38 -32.01
N GLU A 326 9.25 34.72 -31.01
CA GLU A 326 10.65 34.99 -30.68
C GLU A 326 11.33 33.78 -30.03
N LYS A 327 12.59 33.57 -30.42
CA LYS A 327 13.45 32.41 -30.19
C LYS A 327 14.35 32.57 -28.95
N LEU A 328 15.00 31.45 -28.61
CA LEU A 328 16.20 31.20 -27.79
C LEU A 328 15.88 30.63 -26.40
N CYS A 329 16.57 29.60 -25.89
CA CYS A 329 17.62 28.76 -26.44
C CYS A 329 17.69 27.49 -25.60
N ILE A 330 17.62 26.33 -26.25
CA ILE A 330 17.95 25.03 -25.66
C ILE A 330 19.46 24.84 -25.82
N GLY A 331 20.14 24.51 -24.73
CA GLY A 331 21.58 24.27 -24.67
C GLY A 331 22.04 23.13 -25.60
N GLN A 332 22.95 23.49 -26.49
CA GLN A 332 23.98 22.68 -27.15
C GLN A 332 24.80 21.85 -26.13
N VAL A 333 25.50 20.75 -26.41
CA VAL A 333 25.95 20.05 -27.64
C VAL A 333 26.55 18.70 -27.21
N TYR A 334 26.32 17.65 -28.01
CA TYR A 334 27.28 16.67 -28.55
C TYR A 334 26.50 15.99 -29.69
N GLY A 335 26.84 15.97 -30.98
CA GLY A 335 28.08 16.16 -31.71
C GLY A 335 28.21 14.99 -32.69
N GLY A 336 27.77 15.14 -33.95
CA GLY A 336 28.12 14.21 -35.04
C GLY A 336 27.01 13.92 -36.08
N ALA A 337 27.18 14.47 -37.29
CA ALA A 337 26.65 13.95 -38.58
C ALA A 337 25.14 14.04 -38.89
N HIS A 338 24.47 15.18 -38.66
CA HIS A 338 23.07 15.39 -39.08
C HIS A 338 22.87 16.32 -40.29
N ASP A 339 23.87 16.50 -41.14
CA ASP A 339 23.76 17.39 -42.31
C ASP A 339 23.10 16.74 -43.54
N SER A 340 22.54 15.52 -43.42
CA SER A 340 21.95 14.77 -44.54
C SER A 340 20.42 14.66 -44.53
N ILE A 341 19.71 15.30 -43.60
CA ILE A 341 18.25 15.09 -43.47
C ILE A 341 17.45 15.90 -44.50
N GLN A 342 18.00 17.01 -45.03
CA GLN A 342 17.25 17.94 -45.88
C GLN A 342 16.89 17.44 -47.29
N ASN A 343 17.42 16.29 -47.73
CA ASN A 343 17.17 15.70 -49.06
C ASN A 343 16.48 14.33 -49.02
N LEU A 344 15.84 13.97 -47.90
CA LEU A 344 15.16 12.68 -47.77
C LEU A 344 13.76 12.72 -48.40
N PRO A 345 13.29 11.60 -48.99
CA PRO A 345 11.91 11.45 -49.42
C PRO A 345 10.91 11.76 -48.29
N MET A 346 9.73 12.27 -48.65
CA MET A 346 8.71 12.74 -47.71
C MET A 346 8.32 11.66 -46.68
N GLU A 347 8.41 10.38 -47.04
CA GLU A 347 8.12 9.24 -46.17
C GLU A 347 9.06 9.18 -44.95
N PHE A 348 10.33 9.59 -45.10
CA PHE A 348 11.29 9.62 -43.99
C PHE A 348 11.02 10.79 -43.05
N TYR A 349 10.59 11.93 -43.58
CA TYR A 349 10.17 13.06 -42.76
C TYR A 349 8.95 12.70 -41.91
N HIS A 350 7.98 11.98 -42.49
CA HIS A 350 6.83 11.46 -41.75
C HIS A 350 7.26 10.52 -40.62
N TYR A 351 8.17 9.59 -40.89
CA TYR A 351 8.67 8.65 -39.89
C TYR A 351 9.45 9.31 -38.74
N TYR A 352 10.35 10.25 -39.04
CA TYR A 352 11.21 10.88 -38.03
C TYR A 352 10.58 12.07 -37.29
N HIS A 353 9.70 12.82 -37.95
CA HIS A 353 9.17 14.07 -37.43
C HIS A 353 7.64 14.10 -37.31
N GLY A 354 6.92 13.19 -37.96
CA GLY A 354 5.45 13.16 -37.91
C GLY A 354 4.90 12.89 -36.52
N SER A 355 5.60 12.08 -35.72
CA SER A 355 5.22 11.77 -34.33
C SER A 355 5.28 12.96 -33.36
N ASN A 356 5.97 14.05 -33.71
CA ASN A 356 6.02 15.26 -32.88
C ASN A 356 4.72 16.08 -32.96
N ASN A 357 3.97 15.94 -34.07
CA ASN A 357 2.80 16.77 -34.36
C ASN A 357 1.50 15.95 -34.50
N ASP A 358 1.60 14.62 -34.72
CA ASP A 358 0.45 13.73 -34.91
C ASP A 358 0.60 12.43 -34.10
N MET A 359 -0.39 12.18 -33.23
CA MET A 359 -0.47 10.98 -32.40
C MET A 359 -0.72 9.71 -33.24
N GLY A 360 -1.42 9.84 -34.38
CA GLY A 360 -1.66 8.72 -35.30
C GLY A 360 -0.35 8.15 -35.84
N THR A 361 0.51 9.04 -36.32
CA THR A 361 1.86 8.71 -36.80
C THR A 361 2.73 8.07 -35.70
N LEU A 362 2.66 8.57 -34.45
CA LEU A 362 3.38 7.96 -33.33
C LEU A 362 2.93 6.52 -33.06
N ILE A 363 1.62 6.25 -33.12
CA ILE A 363 1.07 4.90 -32.94
C ILE A 363 1.51 3.97 -34.07
N GLU A 364 1.53 4.46 -35.30
CA GLU A 364 1.99 3.69 -36.46
C GLU A 364 3.46 3.29 -36.33
N VAL A 365 4.34 4.25 -36.06
CA VAL A 365 5.76 3.99 -35.80
C VAL A 365 5.92 3.03 -34.63
N ARG A 366 5.17 3.20 -33.54
CA ARG A 366 5.25 2.27 -32.40
C ARG A 366 4.85 0.84 -32.77
N ARG A 367 3.81 0.67 -33.59
CA ARG A 367 3.34 -0.65 -34.05
C ARG A 367 4.36 -1.35 -34.94
N THR A 368 5.12 -0.63 -35.76
CA THR A 368 6.20 -1.23 -36.56
C THR A 368 7.37 -1.69 -35.68
N TRP A 369 7.72 -0.93 -34.65
CA TRP A 369 8.74 -1.34 -33.65
C TRP A 369 8.32 -2.52 -32.79
N ASP A 370 7.03 -2.67 -32.50
CA ASP A 370 6.49 -3.80 -31.75
C ASP A 370 6.81 -5.16 -32.41
N ALA A 371 7.00 -5.21 -33.73
CA ALA A 371 7.44 -6.42 -34.44
C ALA A 371 8.82 -6.91 -34.00
N TYR A 372 9.65 -6.03 -33.45
CA TYR A 372 11.01 -6.33 -33.00
C TYR A 372 11.16 -6.39 -31.47
N VAL A 373 10.32 -5.64 -30.74
CA VAL A 373 10.45 -5.49 -29.28
C VAL A 373 9.59 -6.49 -28.50
N ARG A 374 8.51 -7.01 -29.10
CA ARG A 374 7.57 -7.91 -28.42
C ARG A 374 8.18 -9.30 -28.16
N PRO A 375 7.84 -9.97 -27.05
CA PRO A 375 8.21 -11.37 -26.83
C PRO A 375 7.69 -12.25 -27.97
N GLY A 376 8.59 -12.86 -28.74
CA GLY A 376 8.26 -13.63 -29.95
C GLY A 376 8.37 -12.87 -31.28
N GLY A 377 8.77 -11.59 -31.26
CA GLY A 377 9.08 -10.79 -32.46
C GLY A 377 10.43 -11.15 -33.10
N SER A 378 10.68 -10.63 -34.30
CA SER A 378 11.96 -10.82 -35.00
C SER A 378 13.08 -10.02 -34.33
N ARG A 379 14.31 -10.51 -34.33
CA ARG A 379 15.45 -9.74 -33.82
C ARG A 379 15.68 -8.52 -34.72
N ILE A 380 15.97 -7.36 -34.11
CA ILE A 380 16.41 -6.17 -34.86
C ILE A 380 17.63 -6.56 -35.70
N PRO A 381 17.67 -6.26 -37.01
CA PRO A 381 18.83 -6.53 -37.84
C PRO A 381 20.08 -5.87 -37.24
N GLY A 382 21.13 -6.67 -36.99
CA GLY A 382 22.33 -6.22 -36.28
C GLY A 382 23.14 -5.11 -36.98
N HIS A 383 22.80 -4.75 -38.22
CA HIS A 383 23.41 -3.67 -38.98
C HIS A 383 22.66 -2.33 -38.86
N TRP A 384 21.48 -2.30 -38.23
CA TRP A 384 20.68 -1.07 -38.04
C TRP A 384 21.05 -0.29 -36.78
N VAL A 385 21.69 -0.96 -35.83
CA VAL A 385 22.15 -0.35 -34.59
C VAL A 385 23.63 -0.67 -34.48
N GLN A 386 24.49 0.35 -34.63
CA GLN A 386 25.90 0.17 -34.32
C GLN A 386 26.01 -0.12 -32.82
N PRO A 387 26.61 -1.25 -32.41
CA PRO A 387 26.84 -1.49 -30.99
C PRO A 387 27.76 -0.37 -30.47
N PRO A 388 27.54 0.10 -29.23
CA PRO A 388 28.46 1.05 -28.62
C PRO A 388 29.87 0.46 -28.58
N PRO A 389 30.92 1.30 -28.66
CA PRO A 389 32.27 0.82 -28.50
C PRO A 389 32.42 0.09 -27.16
N PRO A 390 33.26 -0.96 -27.09
CA PRO A 390 33.42 -1.74 -25.88
C PRO A 390 33.79 -0.84 -24.70
N ALA A 391 33.13 -1.03 -23.56
CA ALA A 391 33.31 -0.18 -22.39
C ALA A 391 34.72 -0.28 -21.78
N ASP A 392 35.43 -1.40 -22.00
CA ASP A 392 36.84 -1.59 -21.62
C ASP A 392 37.62 -2.32 -22.72
N GLU A 393 38.93 -2.10 -22.70
CA GLU A 393 39.91 -2.72 -23.60
C GLU A 393 39.93 -4.26 -23.49
N ILE A 394 39.63 -4.78 -22.30
CA ILE A 394 39.47 -6.22 -22.05
C ILE A 394 38.27 -6.76 -22.83
N TRP A 395 37.12 -6.07 -22.81
CA TRP A 395 35.93 -6.47 -23.58
C TRP A 395 36.15 -6.37 -25.09
N ALA A 396 36.91 -5.37 -25.54
CA ALA A 396 37.29 -5.23 -26.95
C ALA A 396 38.13 -6.43 -27.43
N SER A 397 39.01 -6.97 -26.59
CA SER A 397 39.88 -8.12 -26.93
C SER A 397 39.12 -9.41 -27.21
N TYR A 398 37.91 -9.58 -26.65
CA TYR A 398 37.05 -10.74 -26.89
C TYR A 398 36.14 -10.60 -28.12
N LEU A 399 36.02 -9.40 -28.70
CA LEU A 399 35.18 -9.14 -29.88
C LEU A 399 35.93 -9.29 -31.20
N VAL A 400 37.26 -9.45 -31.15
CA VAL A 400 38.10 -9.69 -32.31
C VAL A 400 38.42 -11.18 -32.38
N GLU A 401 37.59 -11.97 -33.06
CA GLU A 401 38.08 -13.25 -33.59
C GLU A 401 38.86 -12.99 -34.90
N PRO A 402 39.94 -13.77 -35.15
CA PRO A 402 40.84 -13.55 -36.27
C PRO A 402 40.21 -13.97 -37.62
N LYS A 403 40.74 -13.40 -38.70
CA LYS A 403 40.44 -13.76 -40.10
C LYS A 403 40.62 -15.24 -40.40
#